data_AF-W1Y521-F1
#
_entry.id   AF-W1Y521-F1
#
_cell.length_a   1.000
_cell.length_b   1.000
_cell.length_c   1.000
_cell.angle_alpha   90.00
_cell.angle_beta   90.00
_cell.angle_gamma   90.00
#
_symmetry.space_group_name_H-M   'P 1'
#
loop_
_entity.id
_entity.type
_entity.pdbx_description
1 polymer ?
#
loop_
_entity_poly.entity_id
_entity_poly.type
_entity_poly.pdbx_seq_one_letter_code
_entity_poly.pdbx_strand_id
1 'polypeptide(L)'
;SDLLQVNIAIPQELSQQQLPAFTLQPIVENAIKHGTSQLLDTGRVAISARREGQHLMLEIEDNAGLYQPVTNASGLGMNLVDKRLRERFGDDYG
;
A
#
# COMPACT_ATOMS: atom_id res chain seq x y z
N SER A 1 -6.50 -2.67 23.01
CA SER A 1 -5.12 -3.18 22.83
C SER A 1 -4.66 -2.78 21.45
N ASP A 2 -3.71 -1.86 21.38
CA ASP A 2 -3.20 -1.25 20.13
C ASP A 2 -2.02 -2.05 19.55
N LEU A 3 -2.21 -3.36 19.39
CA LEU A 3 -1.15 -4.22 18.87
C LEU A 3 -1.22 -4.22 17.33
N LEU A 4 -0.28 -3.52 16.71
CA LEU A 4 -0.01 -3.56 15.28
C LEU A 4 1.29 -4.32 15.01
N GLN A 5 1.23 -5.34 14.18
CA GLN A 5 2.40 -6.04 13.65
C GLN A 5 2.64 -5.61 12.20
N VAL A 6 3.88 -5.22 11.90
CA VAL A 6 4.29 -4.82 10.55
C VAL A 6 5.37 -5.78 10.07
N ASN A 7 5.11 -6.43 8.95
CA ASN A 7 6.03 -7.36 8.30
C ASN A 7 6.52 -6.74 6.99
N ILE A 8 7.84 -6.54 6.86
CA ILE A 8 8.44 -5.93 5.66
C ILE A 8 9.34 -6.96 4.99
N ALA A 9 9.02 -7.31 3.75
CA ALA A 9 9.73 -8.28 2.93
C ALA A 9 10.13 -7.63 1.59
N ILE A 10 11.21 -6.85 1.61
CA ILE A 10 11.76 -6.17 0.44
C ILE A 10 13.14 -6.75 0.13
N PRO A 11 13.33 -7.44 -1.02
CA PRO A 11 14.64 -7.88 -1.46
C PRO A 11 15.62 -6.70 -1.55
N GLN A 12 16.88 -6.91 -1.16
CA GLN A 12 17.88 -5.85 -1.09
C GLN A 12 18.11 -5.17 -2.45
N GLU A 13 18.02 -5.94 -3.54
CA GLU A 13 18.12 -5.44 -4.91
C GLU A 13 16.97 -4.50 -5.32
N LEU A 14 15.86 -4.49 -4.58
CA LEU A 14 14.72 -3.61 -4.82
C LEU A 14 14.65 -2.44 -3.83
N SER A 15 15.46 -2.45 -2.76
CA SER A 15 15.38 -1.46 -1.68
C SER A 15 15.80 -0.05 -2.09
N GLN A 16 16.49 0.09 -3.23
CA GLN A 16 17.00 1.37 -3.76
C GLN A 16 16.13 1.93 -4.89
N GLN A 17 15.00 1.30 -5.20
CA GLN A 17 14.09 1.78 -6.24
C GLN A 17 13.40 3.07 -5.79
N GLN A 18 13.28 4.03 -6.70
CA GLN A 18 12.65 5.31 -6.40
C GLN A 18 11.15 5.25 -6.68
N LEU A 19 10.36 5.68 -5.71
CA LEU A 19 8.94 5.94 -5.89
C LEU A 19 8.70 7.45 -5.87
N PRO A 20 7.63 7.94 -6.53
CA PRO A 20 7.16 9.30 -6.30
C PRO A 20 6.96 9.55 -4.81
N ALA A 21 7.26 10.77 -4.37
CA ALA A 21 6.94 11.17 -3.01
C ALA A 21 5.44 10.93 -2.75
N PHE A 22 5.09 10.59 -1.51
CA PHE A 22 3.69 10.40 -1.10
C PHE A 22 2.94 9.24 -1.81
N THR A 23 3.65 8.26 -2.39
CA THR A 23 3.05 7.01 -2.90
C THR A 23 2.76 6.03 -1.77
N LEU A 24 3.78 5.68 -0.97
CA LEU A 24 3.65 4.63 0.05
C LEU A 24 2.83 5.06 1.27
N GLN A 25 3.02 6.29 1.73
CA GLN A 25 2.42 6.77 2.97
C GLN A 25 0.88 6.67 2.95
N PRO A 26 0.15 7.14 1.92
CA PRO A 26 -1.31 7.01 1.90
C PRO A 26 -1.80 5.56 1.88
N ILE A 27 -1.09 4.65 1.21
CA ILE A 27 -1.47 3.23 1.12
C ILE A 27 -1.30 2.58 2.49
N VAL A 28 -0.17 2.80 3.16
CA VAL A 28 0.10 2.26 4.51
C VAL A 28 -0.86 2.86 5.53
N GLU A 29 -1.13 4.17 5.46
CA GLU A 29 -2.13 4.79 6.32
C GLU A 29 -3.52 4.20 6.11
N ASN A 30 -3.89 3.89 4.86
CA ASN A 30 -5.16 3.25 4.55
C ASN A 30 -5.25 1.86 5.20
N ALA A 31 -4.21 1.04 5.05
CA ALA A 31 -4.09 -0.30 5.64
C ALA A 31 -4.19 -0.28 7.18
N ILE A 32 -3.55 0.69 7.84
CA ILE A 32 -3.59 0.80 9.31
C ILE A 32 -4.94 1.33 9.80
N LYS A 33 -5.41 2.46 9.23
CA LYS A 33 -6.62 3.16 9.69
C LYS A 33 -7.86 2.31 9.47
N HIS A 34 -8.03 1.80 8.26
CA HIS A 34 -9.23 1.07 7.87
C HIS A 34 -9.13 -0.42 8.14
N GLY A 35 -7.92 -0.98 8.03
CA GLY A 35 -7.72 -2.40 8.26
C GLY A 35 -7.71 -2.75 9.75
N THR A 36 -6.73 -2.24 10.48
CA THR A 36 -6.45 -2.80 11.82
C THR A 36 -7.31 -2.23 12.95
N SER A 37 -7.83 -1.02 12.81
CA SER A 37 -8.58 -0.34 13.88
C SER A 37 -9.96 -0.95 14.18
N GLN A 38 -10.49 -1.79 13.28
CA GLN A 38 -11.79 -2.44 13.45
C GLN A 38 -11.68 -3.90 13.92
N LEU A 39 -10.46 -4.43 14.04
CA LEU A 39 -10.24 -5.79 14.53
C LEU A 39 -10.24 -5.81 16.06
N LEU A 40 -10.95 -6.79 16.63
CA LEU A 40 -10.85 -7.12 18.05
C LEU A 40 -9.53 -7.85 18.40
N ASP A 41 -8.81 -8.29 17.36
CA ASP A 41 -7.54 -9.02 17.42
C ASP A 41 -6.37 -8.15 16.90
N THR A 42 -5.15 -8.65 16.99
CA THR A 42 -3.92 -7.97 16.55
C THR A 42 -3.99 -7.60 15.07
N GLY A 43 -3.83 -6.32 14.78
CA GLY A 43 -3.70 -5.80 13.43
C GLY A 43 -2.39 -6.22 12.78
N ARG A 44 -2.44 -6.61 11.51
CA ARG A 44 -1.25 -6.97 10.73
C ARG A 44 -1.24 -6.21 9.42
N VAL A 45 -0.09 -5.64 9.10
CA VAL A 45 0.21 -5.05 7.79
C VAL A 45 1.46 -5.72 7.23
N ALA A 46 1.36 -6.29 6.03
CA ALA A 46 2.47 -6.85 5.28
C ALA A 46 2.83 -5.93 4.12
N ILE A 47 4.10 -5.57 4.00
CA ILE A 47 4.65 -4.81 2.89
C ILE A 47 5.65 -5.71 2.18
N SER A 48 5.40 -6.04 0.92
CA SER A 48 6.29 -6.90 0.14
C SER A 48 6.60 -6.32 -1.23
N ALA A 49 7.76 -6.67 -1.77
CA ALA A 49 8.14 -6.29 -3.11
C ALA A 49 8.74 -7.47 -3.86
N ARG A 50 8.41 -7.57 -5.14
CA ARG A 50 8.99 -8.56 -6.05
C ARG A 50 9.13 -7.96 -7.45
N ARG A 51 10.05 -8.53 -8.22
CA ARG A 51 10.18 -8.20 -9.64
C ARG A 51 9.30 -9.15 -10.46
N GLU A 52 8.42 -8.59 -11.27
CA GLU A 52 7.60 -9.32 -12.25
C GLU A 52 7.95 -8.83 -13.65
N GLY A 53 8.81 -9.59 -14.35
CA GLY A 53 9.35 -9.19 -15.64
C GLY A 53 10.15 -7.89 -15.51
N GLN A 54 9.68 -6.83 -16.17
CA GLN A 54 10.29 -5.49 -16.12
C GLN A 54 9.66 -4.58 -15.05
N HIS A 55 8.64 -5.06 -14.34
CA HIS A 55 7.90 -4.26 -13.37
C HIS A 55 8.31 -4.59 -11.93
N LEU A 56 8.27 -3.58 -11.08
CA LEU A 56 8.31 -3.73 -9.63
C LEU A 56 6.88 -3.86 -9.13
N MET A 57 6.55 -5.02 -8.55
CA MET A 57 5.28 -5.20 -7.85
C MET A 57 5.52 -4.91 -6.37
N LEU A 58 4.83 -3.90 -5.84
CA LEU A 58 4.87 -3.49 -4.44
C LEU A 58 3.49 -3.66 -3.85
N GLU A 59 3.38 -4.48 -2.81
CA GLU A 59 2.11 -4.93 -2.25
C GLU A 59 2.04 -4.56 -0.78
N ILE A 60 0.92 -3.96 -0.38
CA ILE A 60 0.60 -3.60 1.00
C ILE A 60 -0.71 -4.30 1.32
N GLU A 61 -0.67 -5.27 2.22
CA GLU A 61 -1.82 -6.09 2.63
C GLU A 61 -2.11 -5.89 4.11
N ASP A 62 -3.38 -5.84 4.48
CA ASP A 62 -3.84 -5.87 5.88
C ASP A 62 -4.80 -7.05 6.13
N ASN A 63 -4.90 -7.48 7.38
CA ASN A 63 -5.70 -8.65 7.77
C ASN A 63 -7.14 -8.32 8.18
N ALA A 64 -7.68 -7.17 7.80
CA ALA A 64 -9.00 -6.75 8.25
C ALA A 64 -10.15 -7.34 7.46
N GLY A 65 -9.92 -7.66 6.18
CA GLY A 65 -10.97 -8.16 5.28
C GLY A 65 -12.10 -7.15 5.02
N LEU A 66 -11.88 -5.87 5.29
CA LEU A 66 -12.89 -4.80 5.20
C LEU A 66 -12.76 -3.92 3.95
N TYR A 67 -11.92 -4.32 2.98
CA TYR A 67 -11.82 -3.56 1.73
C TYR A 67 -13.13 -3.62 0.96
N GLN A 68 -13.91 -2.55 1.07
CA GLN A 68 -15.04 -2.29 0.19
C GLN A 68 -14.57 -1.24 -0.82
N PRO A 69 -14.66 -1.51 -2.13
CA PRO A 69 -14.45 -0.47 -3.13
C PRO A 69 -15.57 0.55 -2.95
N VAL A 70 -15.31 1.59 -2.15
CA VAL A 70 -16.32 2.62 -1.89
C VAL A 70 -16.47 3.40 -3.19
N THR A 71 -17.58 3.15 -3.89
CA THR A 71 -17.88 3.64 -5.25
C THR A 71 -17.83 5.16 -5.40
N ASN A 72 -17.73 5.92 -4.31
CA ASN A 72 -17.60 7.38 -4.29
C ASN A 72 -16.55 7.92 -3.27
N ALA A 73 -15.74 7.06 -2.65
CA ALA A 73 -14.79 7.48 -1.61
C ALA A 73 -13.43 6.77 -1.71
N SER A 74 -12.94 6.49 -2.93
CA SER A 74 -11.50 6.34 -3.12
C SER A 74 -10.88 7.68 -2.67
N GLY A 75 -10.34 7.70 -1.45
CA GLY A 75 -9.97 8.92 -0.77
C GLY A 75 -8.99 9.76 -1.59
N LEU A 76 -8.97 11.08 -1.35
CA LEU A 76 -8.04 12.02 -1.99
C LEU A 76 -6.59 11.50 -2.02
N GLY A 77 -6.19 10.74 -0.99
CA GLY A 77 -4.90 10.06 -0.90
C GLY A 77 -4.67 9.05 -2.02
N MET A 78 -5.55 8.06 -2.20
CA MET A 78 -5.36 7.01 -3.21
C MET A 78 -5.43 7.55 -4.65
N ASN A 79 -6.30 8.51 -4.92
CA ASN A 79 -6.33 9.18 -6.23
C ASN A 79 -5.03 9.96 -6.51
N LEU A 80 -4.42 10.56 -5.47
CA LEU A 80 -3.14 11.24 -5.61
C LEU A 80 -1.99 10.25 -5.81
N VAL A 81 -2.05 9.08 -5.17
CA VAL A 81 -1.08 7.99 -5.40
C VAL A 81 -1.13 7.53 -6.86
N ASP A 82 -2.31 7.13 -7.36
CA ASP A 82 -2.52 6.68 -8.74
C ASP A 82 -2.04 7.75 -9.73
N LYS A 83 -2.49 9.01 -9.55
CA LYS A 83 -2.06 10.13 -10.39
C LYS A 83 -0.53 10.30 -10.43
N ARG A 84 0.15 10.22 -9.28
CA ARG A 84 1.63 10.39 -9.22
C ARG A 84 2.38 9.23 -9.85
N LEU A 85 1.85 8.01 -9.73
CA LEU A 85 2.43 6.84 -10.39
C LEU A 85 2.33 6.98 -11.91
N ARG A 86 1.15 7.38 -12.42
CA ARG A 86 0.95 7.64 -13.84
C ARG A 86 1.82 8.79 -14.37
N GLU A 87 1.91 9.90 -13.65
CA GLU A 87 2.76 11.04 -14.04
C GLU A 87 4.25 10.70 -14.10
N ARG A 88 4.75 9.76 -13.27
CA ARG A 88 6.16 9.38 -13.22
C ARG A 88 6.50 8.23 -14.17
N PHE A 89 5.60 7.26 -14.34
CA PHE A 89 5.90 5.98 -15.00
C PHE A 89 5.02 5.67 -16.22
N GLY A 90 3.88 6.34 -16.39
CA GLY A 90 2.94 6.14 -17.50
C GLY A 90 1.61 5.54 -17.06
N ASP A 91 0.61 5.54 -17.94
CA ASP A 91 -0.78 5.18 -17.62
C ASP A 91 -1.01 3.69 -17.27
N ASP A 92 -0.03 2.84 -17.57
CA ASP A 92 -0.05 1.40 -17.25
C ASP A 92 0.35 1.10 -15.78
N TYR A 93 0.69 2.13 -15.01
CA TYR A 93 1.13 2.03 -13.61
C TYR A 93 0.13 2.71 -12.67
N GLY A 94 -0.26 2.03 -11.59
CA GLY A 94 -1.23 2.55 -10.60
C GLY A 94 -2.07 1.44 -10.01
#